data_AF-A0A1D8ARW9-F1
#
_entry.id   AF-A0A1D8ARW9-F1
#
_cell.length_a   1.000
_cell.length_b   1.000
_cell.length_c   1.000
_cell.angle_alpha   90.00
_cell.angle_beta   90.00
_cell.angle_gamma   90.00
#
_symmetry.space_group_name_H-M   'P 1'
#
loop_
_entity.id
_entity.type
_entity.pdbx_description
1 polymer ?
#
loop_
_entity_poly.entity_id
_entity_poly.type
_entity_poly.pdbx_seq_one_letter_code
_entity_poly.pdbx_strand_id
1 'polypeptide(L)'
;MTIHLPRTVLVVLTLGFLPCATDARAAPAQLTQALQSPAGPVVAGTMLEIDLLITNSGSSPATVDTPARLPLVAATPLGARAFALTRAAAESGAVMVPAGGFARMRYAMLVPLQAKGLGILAAEDDTYGRIAVEVLPAPDLSSPAPAPAAPAIAQAPGDAVTPAAITKRRPLGVLPYEPVYFSLGFHKIVNARFQLSLKFRPFGPPDEGIDLPGSFLGNLYGGFTQTSLWDLESDSKPFYDTSYKPTLLYQRHDTGRTLFGARLGYAAGIEHESNGQGGTASRSMNLLVFRPTLQWALADGWTAVFSPKLYAYIEKSEDQDLPDYRGYGDYLFYVENPDSWKLATTVRLGSSGRGSILVDGSYPLRRILGDHPPTGWAQGFIHLQYFNGYTESLRTYNLHTPWQLRLGYMLIR
;
A
#
# COMPACT_ATOMS: atom_id res chain seq x y z
N MET A 1 -24.54 -66.70 -2.69
CA MET A 1 -24.23 -65.36 -2.15
C MET A 1 -25.13 -64.40 -2.88
N THR A 2 -26.27 -64.08 -2.27
CA THR A 2 -27.40 -63.42 -2.92
C THR A 2 -27.93 -62.36 -1.95
N ILE A 3 -28.12 -61.16 -2.49
CA ILE A 3 -28.37 -59.88 -1.81
C ILE A 3 -29.73 -59.86 -1.11
N HIS A 4 -29.80 -59.31 0.11
CA HIS A 4 -31.04 -58.87 0.76
C HIS A 4 -30.84 -57.48 1.39
N LEU A 5 -31.56 -56.49 0.88
CA LEU A 5 -31.75 -55.16 1.50
C LEU A 5 -32.83 -55.22 2.59
N PRO A 6 -32.75 -54.39 3.65
CA PRO A 6 -33.92 -54.10 4.48
C PRO A 6 -34.44 -52.65 4.34
N ARG A 7 -35.70 -52.59 3.93
CA ARG A 7 -36.84 -51.78 4.46
C ARG A 7 -36.64 -50.29 4.77
N THR A 8 -37.20 -49.49 3.87
CA THR A 8 -37.61 -48.09 4.02
C THR A 8 -38.62 -47.91 5.17
N VAL A 9 -38.32 -47.01 6.11
CA VAL A 9 -39.24 -46.53 7.14
C VAL A 9 -39.91 -45.25 6.63
N LEU A 10 -41.23 -45.29 6.47
CA LEU A 10 -42.08 -44.14 6.13
C LEU A 10 -42.52 -43.46 7.43
N VAL A 11 -41.95 -42.30 7.76
CA VAL A 11 -42.45 -41.44 8.83
C VAL A 11 -43.38 -40.40 8.22
N VAL A 12 -44.67 -40.56 8.47
CA VAL A 12 -45.72 -39.58 8.14
C VAL A 12 -45.65 -38.47 9.19
N LEU A 13 -45.26 -37.25 8.77
CA LEU A 13 -45.33 -36.05 9.60
C LEU A 13 -46.61 -35.29 9.23
N THR A 14 -47.61 -35.37 10.10
CA THR A 14 -48.84 -34.58 10.02
C THR A 14 -48.53 -33.13 10.38
N LEU A 15 -48.58 -32.22 9.39
CA LEU A 15 -48.60 -30.77 9.63
C LEU A 15 -49.98 -30.36 10.18
N GLY A 16 -50.02 -29.91 11.43
CA GLY A 16 -51.17 -29.20 11.97
C GLY A 16 -51.24 -27.80 11.36
N PHE A 17 -52.32 -27.51 10.64
CA PHE A 17 -52.68 -26.14 10.24
C PHE A 17 -53.26 -25.42 11.46
N LEU A 18 -52.46 -24.54 12.08
CA LEU A 18 -53.00 -23.44 12.90
C LEU A 18 -53.34 -22.28 11.95
N PRO A 19 -54.57 -21.73 11.97
CA PRO A 19 -54.85 -20.48 11.29
C PRO A 19 -54.16 -19.35 12.06
N CYS A 20 -53.01 -18.92 11.57
CA CYS A 20 -52.38 -17.68 12.03
C CYS A 20 -53.18 -16.53 11.41
N ALA A 21 -54.03 -15.91 12.22
CA ALA A 21 -54.59 -14.60 11.90
C ALA A 21 -53.41 -13.63 11.78
N THR A 22 -53.06 -13.24 10.56
CA THR A 22 -52.13 -12.14 10.33
C THR A 22 -52.85 -10.85 10.70
N ASP A 23 -52.79 -10.47 11.98
CA ASP A 23 -52.84 -9.06 12.31
C ASP A 23 -51.74 -8.38 11.49
N ALA A 24 -52.14 -7.59 10.50
CA ALA A 24 -51.23 -6.72 9.76
C ALA A 24 -50.76 -5.62 10.73
N ARG A 25 -49.90 -5.99 11.68
CA ARG A 25 -49.05 -5.04 12.40
C ARG A 25 -48.24 -4.35 11.34
N ALA A 26 -48.48 -3.04 11.17
CA ALA A 26 -47.66 -2.19 10.33
C ALA A 26 -46.18 -2.48 10.65
N ALA A 27 -45.46 -3.01 9.67
CA ALA A 27 -44.03 -3.20 9.78
C ALA A 27 -43.40 -1.82 10.03
N PRO A 28 -42.51 -1.70 11.04
CA PRO A 28 -41.85 -0.44 11.34
C PRO A 28 -41.10 0.08 10.11
N ALA A 29 -40.93 1.40 10.03
CA ALA A 29 -40.21 2.04 8.93
C ALA A 29 -38.83 1.39 8.73
N GLN A 30 -38.53 1.05 7.48
CA GLN A 30 -37.27 0.42 7.09
C GLN A 30 -36.55 1.38 6.15
N LEU A 31 -35.61 2.12 6.71
CA LEU A 31 -34.92 3.21 6.02
C LEU A 31 -33.60 2.72 5.44
N THR A 32 -33.36 3.02 4.16
CA THR A 32 -32.07 2.83 3.49
C THR A 32 -31.58 4.17 2.96
N GLN A 33 -30.29 4.46 3.12
CA GLN A 33 -29.67 5.71 2.68
C GLN A 33 -28.54 5.39 1.71
N ALA A 34 -28.52 6.04 0.56
CA ALA A 34 -27.49 5.83 -0.46
C ALA A 34 -27.11 7.13 -1.17
N LEU A 35 -25.82 7.36 -1.38
CA LEU A 35 -25.35 8.44 -2.24
C LEU A 35 -25.63 8.10 -3.70
N GLN A 36 -26.10 9.09 -4.46
CA GLN A 36 -26.31 8.94 -5.90
C GLN A 36 -25.08 9.38 -6.68
N SER A 37 -24.63 8.57 -7.64
CA SER A 37 -23.50 8.92 -8.49
C SER A 37 -23.85 10.10 -9.42
N PRO A 38 -22.91 11.02 -9.68
CA PRO A 38 -23.09 12.09 -10.66
C PRO A 38 -23.39 11.54 -12.07
N ALA A 39 -24.18 12.27 -12.86
CA ALA A 39 -24.56 11.84 -14.21
C ALA A 39 -23.42 11.93 -15.25
N GLY A 40 -22.28 12.53 -14.89
CA GLY A 40 -21.14 12.71 -15.79
C GLY A 40 -19.88 13.17 -15.05
N PRO A 41 -18.77 13.38 -15.78
CA PRO A 41 -17.51 13.80 -15.21
C PRO A 41 -17.59 15.22 -14.63
N VAL A 42 -16.87 15.46 -13.55
CA VAL A 42 -16.88 16.71 -12.79
C VAL A 42 -15.56 17.44 -13.00
N VAL A 43 -15.56 18.77 -13.11
CA VAL A 43 -14.33 19.54 -13.34
C VAL A 43 -13.70 19.95 -12.00
N ALA A 44 -12.38 19.84 -11.88
CA ALA A 44 -11.67 20.32 -10.70
C ALA A 44 -11.88 21.84 -10.51
N GLY A 45 -12.17 22.27 -9.29
CA GLY A 45 -12.48 23.67 -8.98
C GLY A 45 -13.95 24.06 -9.15
N THR A 46 -14.83 23.18 -9.64
CA THR A 46 -16.28 23.46 -9.70
C THR A 46 -17.03 22.92 -8.48
N MET A 47 -18.25 23.41 -8.25
CA MET A 47 -19.13 22.84 -7.22
C MET A 47 -19.68 21.49 -7.70
N LEU A 48 -19.46 20.45 -6.92
CA LEU A 48 -20.05 19.13 -7.10
C LEU A 48 -21.30 19.02 -6.23
N GLU A 49 -22.43 18.69 -6.85
CA GLU A 49 -23.69 18.42 -6.16
C GLU A 49 -24.00 16.91 -6.19
N ILE A 50 -24.31 16.34 -5.03
CA ILE A 50 -24.62 14.93 -4.83
C ILE A 50 -25.91 14.83 -4.02
N ASP A 51 -26.80 13.95 -4.47
CA ASP A 51 -28.04 13.69 -3.76
C ASP A 51 -27.86 12.47 -2.83
N LEU A 52 -28.25 12.61 -1.56
CA LEU A 52 -28.47 11.50 -0.66
C LEU A 52 -29.91 11.03 -0.81
N LEU A 53 -30.10 9.82 -1.34
CA LEU A 53 -31.41 9.20 -1.49
C LEU A 53 -31.75 8.41 -0.22
N ILE A 54 -32.88 8.76 0.40
CA ILE A 54 -33.41 8.08 1.57
C ILE A 54 -34.70 7.37 1.14
N THR A 55 -34.74 6.04 1.19
CA THR A 55 -35.92 5.24 0.84
C THR A 55 -36.51 4.61 2.10
N ASN A 56 -37.84 4.53 2.17
CA ASN A 56 -38.58 3.86 3.24
C ASN A 56 -39.39 2.71 2.66
N SER A 57 -38.91 1.47 2.79
CA SER A 57 -39.64 0.27 2.36
C SER A 57 -40.66 -0.22 3.40
N GLY A 58 -40.78 0.46 4.54
CA GLY A 58 -41.72 0.14 5.60
C GLY A 58 -43.13 0.70 5.36
N SER A 59 -44.06 0.28 6.21
CA SER A 59 -45.48 0.62 6.10
C SER A 59 -45.93 1.82 6.94
N SER A 60 -45.00 2.47 7.65
CA SER A 60 -45.23 3.71 8.40
C SER A 60 -44.25 4.82 7.97
N PRO A 61 -44.68 6.10 7.95
CA PRO A 61 -43.79 7.22 7.67
C PRO A 61 -42.74 7.38 8.77
N ALA A 62 -41.55 7.87 8.41
CA ALA A 62 -40.47 8.13 9.34
C ALA A 62 -39.77 9.46 9.06
N THR A 63 -39.37 10.15 10.13
CA THR A 63 -38.57 11.37 10.04
C THR A 63 -37.10 11.02 10.23
N VAL A 64 -36.26 11.42 9.27
CA VAL A 64 -34.81 11.20 9.30
C VAL A 64 -34.13 12.54 9.51
N ASP A 65 -33.31 12.64 10.56
CA ASP A 65 -32.43 13.78 10.74
C ASP A 65 -31.15 13.56 9.94
N THR A 66 -30.90 14.46 8.99
CA THR A 66 -29.71 14.45 8.15
C THR A 66 -28.67 15.37 8.77
N PRO A 67 -27.37 15.02 8.74
CA PRO A 67 -26.35 15.89 9.29
C PRO A 67 -26.07 17.07 8.35
N ALA A 68 -25.73 18.23 8.90
CA ALA A 68 -25.36 19.41 8.11
C ALA A 68 -24.08 19.20 7.29
N ARG A 69 -23.19 18.30 7.75
CA ARG A 69 -21.98 17.88 7.03
C ARG A 69 -21.87 16.37 7.02
N LEU A 70 -21.55 15.82 5.85
CA LEU A 70 -21.29 14.39 5.66
C LEU A 70 -19.79 14.18 5.43
N PRO A 71 -19.04 13.62 6.40
CA PRO A 71 -17.65 13.25 6.18
C PRO A 71 -17.56 12.05 5.23
N LEU A 72 -16.81 12.19 4.15
CA LEU A 72 -16.55 11.15 3.16
C LEU A 72 -15.06 11.00 2.92
N VAL A 73 -14.65 9.84 2.45
CA VAL A 73 -13.30 9.54 1.98
C VAL A 73 -13.36 9.27 0.48
N ALA A 74 -12.58 10.02 -0.31
CA ALA A 74 -12.34 9.69 -1.71
C ALA A 74 -11.09 8.81 -1.81
N ALA A 75 -11.25 7.56 -2.22
CA ALA A 75 -10.17 6.65 -2.54
C ALA A 75 -9.88 6.70 -4.04
N THR A 76 -8.64 7.03 -4.39
CA THR A 76 -8.13 7.01 -5.77
C THR A 76 -6.97 6.02 -5.85
N PRO A 77 -6.53 5.62 -7.06
CA PRO A 77 -5.29 4.85 -7.23
C PRO A 77 -4.04 5.54 -6.64
N LEU A 78 -4.12 6.86 -6.37
CA LEU A 78 -3.03 7.69 -5.83
C LEU A 78 -3.14 7.91 -4.30
N GLY A 79 -4.18 7.38 -3.65
CA GLY A 79 -4.39 7.53 -2.21
C GLY A 79 -5.83 7.90 -1.84
N ALA A 80 -6.11 7.90 -0.53
CA ALA A 80 -7.41 8.21 0.04
C ALA A 80 -7.39 9.55 0.78
N ARG A 81 -8.36 10.43 0.52
CA ARG A 81 -8.43 11.76 1.13
C ARG A 81 -9.82 12.01 1.71
N ALA A 82 -9.88 12.57 2.92
CA ALA A 82 -11.13 12.92 3.57
C ALA A 82 -11.65 14.28 3.06
N PHE A 83 -12.96 14.35 2.86
CA PHE A 83 -13.72 15.53 2.46
C PHE A 83 -15.01 15.59 3.27
N ALA A 84 -15.69 16.71 3.25
CA ALA A 84 -17.02 16.82 3.82
C ALA A 84 -17.96 17.44 2.79
N LEU A 85 -19.06 16.76 2.49
CA LEU A 85 -20.16 17.40 1.78
C LEU A 85 -20.94 18.27 2.75
N THR A 86 -21.38 19.44 2.30
CA THR A 86 -22.21 20.35 3.10
C THR A 86 -23.62 20.34 2.55
N ARG A 87 -24.62 20.19 3.42
CA ARG A 87 -26.03 20.25 3.02
C ARG A 87 -26.35 21.63 2.43
N ALA A 88 -27.11 21.67 1.34
CA ALA A 88 -27.57 22.92 0.74
C ALA A 88 -28.45 23.69 1.75
N ALA A 89 -28.17 24.99 1.93
CA ALA A 89 -28.74 25.82 3.00
C ALA A 89 -30.28 26.00 2.96
N ALA A 90 -30.94 25.55 1.89
CA ALA A 90 -32.39 25.66 1.70
C ALA A 90 -33.21 24.50 2.34
N GLU A 91 -32.55 23.47 2.88
CA GLU A 91 -33.22 22.24 3.34
C GLU A 91 -33.15 22.07 4.87
N SER A 92 -34.31 21.89 5.51
CA SER A 92 -34.43 21.59 6.95
C SER A 92 -33.81 20.22 7.24
N GLY A 93 -33.08 20.09 8.36
CA GLY A 93 -32.32 18.87 8.68
C GLY A 93 -33.19 17.62 8.87
N ALA A 94 -34.44 17.82 9.31
CA ALA A 94 -35.41 16.75 9.49
C ALA A 94 -36.27 16.58 8.22
N VAL A 95 -36.15 15.42 7.57
CA VAL A 95 -36.90 15.06 6.37
C VAL A 95 -37.90 13.96 6.69
N MET A 96 -39.17 14.19 6.38
CA MET A 96 -40.20 13.17 6.49
C MET A 96 -40.22 12.30 5.23
N VAL A 97 -40.05 10.99 5.40
CA VAL A 97 -40.10 10.00 4.33
C VAL A 97 -41.40 9.19 4.46
N PRO A 98 -42.35 9.32 3.51
CA PRO A 98 -43.61 8.58 3.58
C PRO A 98 -43.39 7.07 3.47
N ALA A 99 -44.34 6.28 3.96
CA ALA A 99 -44.34 4.82 3.81
C ALA A 99 -44.29 4.43 2.32
N GLY A 100 -43.39 3.52 1.95
CA GLY A 100 -43.15 3.12 0.56
C GLY A 100 -42.55 4.22 -0.34
N GLY A 101 -42.13 5.36 0.22
CA GLY A 101 -41.65 6.51 -0.51
C GLY A 101 -40.14 6.75 -0.40
N PHE A 102 -39.70 7.88 -0.96
CA PHE A 102 -38.32 8.33 -0.88
C PHE A 102 -38.25 9.84 -0.66
N ALA A 103 -37.15 10.30 -0.10
CA ALA A 103 -36.78 11.71 -0.07
C ALA A 103 -35.35 11.89 -0.57
N ARG A 104 -35.05 13.08 -1.09
CA ARG A 104 -33.72 13.45 -1.54
C ARG A 104 -33.23 14.62 -0.71
N MET A 105 -31.97 14.55 -0.32
CA MET A 105 -31.29 15.61 0.41
C MET A 105 -30.07 16.03 -0.39
N ARG A 106 -29.94 17.32 -0.67
CA ARG A 106 -28.89 17.80 -1.56
C ARG A 106 -27.66 18.26 -0.81
N TYR A 107 -26.53 17.71 -1.21
CA TYR A 107 -25.23 17.99 -0.64
C TYR A 107 -24.29 18.55 -1.70
N ALA A 108 -23.46 19.51 -1.31
CA ALA A 108 -22.52 20.16 -2.22
C ALA A 108 -21.11 20.23 -1.61
N MET A 109 -20.11 20.21 -2.48
CA MET A 109 -18.73 20.52 -2.11
C MET A 109 -17.98 21.17 -3.27
N LEU A 110 -16.99 22.00 -2.94
CA LEU A 110 -16.04 22.47 -3.93
C LEU A 110 -15.06 21.34 -4.26
N VAL A 111 -14.97 20.95 -5.53
CA VAL A 111 -13.99 19.95 -5.96
C VAL A 111 -12.59 20.56 -5.87
N PRO A 112 -11.64 19.93 -5.17
CA PRO A 112 -10.28 20.45 -5.08
C PRO A 112 -9.66 20.63 -6.46
N LEU A 113 -9.00 21.77 -6.71
CA LEU A 113 -8.30 22.08 -7.97
C LEU A 113 -7.25 21.03 -8.40
N GLN A 114 -6.79 20.23 -7.45
CA GLN A 114 -5.76 19.20 -7.64
C GLN A 114 -6.35 17.81 -7.93
N ALA A 115 -7.67 17.64 -7.84
CA ALA A 115 -8.33 16.36 -8.07
C ALA A 115 -8.33 16.02 -9.57
N LYS A 116 -7.98 14.77 -9.92
CA LYS A 116 -7.96 14.28 -11.30
C LYS A 116 -8.17 12.77 -11.36
N GLY A 117 -8.84 12.30 -12.40
CA GLY A 117 -9.10 10.89 -12.66
C GLY A 117 -10.29 10.32 -11.90
N LEU A 118 -10.43 9.00 -11.94
CA LEU A 118 -11.52 8.27 -11.31
C LEU A 118 -11.22 8.02 -9.81
N GLY A 119 -12.16 8.40 -8.95
CA GLY A 119 -12.12 8.14 -7.51
C GLY A 119 -13.42 7.52 -7.00
N ILE A 120 -13.33 6.78 -5.89
CA ILE A 120 -14.49 6.21 -5.18
C ILE A 120 -14.73 7.04 -3.93
N LEU A 121 -15.91 7.65 -3.79
CA LEU A 121 -16.35 8.32 -2.57
C LEU A 121 -17.15 7.34 -1.70
N ALA A 122 -16.82 7.28 -0.41
CA ALA A 122 -17.54 6.47 0.57
C ALA A 122 -17.55 7.17 1.95
N ALA A 123 -18.53 6.87 2.79
CA ALA A 123 -18.46 7.23 4.21
C ALA A 123 -17.43 6.36 4.94
N GLU A 124 -16.82 6.86 6.02
CA GLU A 124 -15.81 6.10 6.79
C GLU A 124 -16.36 4.78 7.37
N ASP A 125 -17.65 4.74 7.64
CA ASP A 125 -18.42 3.61 8.18
C ASP A 125 -19.23 2.86 7.10
N ASP A 126 -19.07 3.24 5.82
CA ASP A 126 -19.81 2.70 4.65
C ASP A 126 -21.34 2.90 4.72
N THR A 127 -21.84 3.77 5.62
CA THR A 127 -23.27 3.94 5.91
C THR A 127 -24.11 4.42 4.72
N TYR A 128 -23.51 5.13 3.76
CA TYR A 128 -24.21 5.70 2.60
C TYR A 128 -23.83 5.05 1.26
N GLY A 129 -23.15 3.90 1.30
CA GLY A 129 -22.63 3.22 0.12
C GLY A 129 -21.46 3.95 -0.56
N ARG A 130 -20.99 3.38 -1.67
CA ARG A 130 -19.82 3.86 -2.42
C ARG A 130 -20.23 4.32 -3.81
N ILE A 131 -19.76 5.49 -4.23
CA ILE A 131 -20.02 6.04 -5.57
C ILE A 131 -18.72 6.32 -6.30
N ALA A 132 -18.69 6.07 -7.60
CA ALA A 132 -17.55 6.42 -8.45
C ALA A 132 -17.76 7.84 -9.02
N VAL A 133 -16.71 8.66 -8.98
CA VAL A 133 -16.71 10.03 -9.53
C VAL A 133 -15.46 10.21 -10.39
N GLU A 134 -15.67 10.57 -11.65
CA GLU A 134 -14.61 10.94 -12.56
C GLU A 134 -14.36 12.45 -12.50
N VAL A 135 -13.11 12.86 -12.25
CA VAL A 135 -12.73 14.28 -12.15
C VAL A 135 -11.80 14.68 -13.30
N LEU A 136 -12.22 15.65 -14.10
CA LEU A 136 -11.43 16.28 -15.15
C LEU A 136 -10.57 17.42 -14.57
N PRO A 137 -9.36 17.65 -15.10
CA PRO A 137 -8.51 18.74 -14.64
C PRO A 137 -9.15 20.11 -14.90
N ALA A 138 -8.83 21.09 -14.05
CA ALA A 138 -9.27 22.47 -14.25
C ALA A 138 -8.68 23.02 -15.56
N PRO A 139 -9.43 23.81 -16.35
CA PRO A 139 -8.89 24.42 -17.56
C PRO A 139 -7.74 25.39 -17.21
N ASP A 140 -6.61 25.26 -17.93
CA ASP A 140 -5.45 26.14 -17.77
C ASP A 140 -5.80 27.58 -18.16
N LEU A 141 -5.99 28.44 -17.16
CA LEU A 141 -6.09 29.89 -17.35
C LEU A 141 -4.69 30.52 -17.29
N SER A 142 -3.84 30.19 -18.26
CA SER A 142 -2.55 30.86 -18.48
C SER A 142 -2.68 31.98 -19.52
N SER A 143 -3.35 33.06 -19.14
CA SER A 143 -3.13 34.40 -19.72
C SER A 143 -3.39 35.47 -18.64
N PRO A 144 -2.49 36.44 -18.41
CA PRO A 144 -2.57 37.34 -17.27
C PRO A 144 -3.42 38.59 -17.58
N ALA A 145 -4.35 38.91 -16.68
CA ALA A 145 -4.98 40.24 -16.58
C ALA A 145 -5.42 40.51 -15.12
N PRO A 146 -5.49 41.78 -14.69
CA PRO A 146 -4.98 42.24 -13.40
C PRO A 146 -5.91 42.06 -12.20
N ALA A 147 -5.30 42.10 -11.02
CA ALA A 147 -5.93 41.94 -9.71
C ALA A 147 -6.99 43.01 -9.39
N PRO A 148 -8.08 42.63 -8.71
CA PRO A 148 -8.83 43.52 -7.82
C PRO A 148 -8.48 43.27 -6.34
N ALA A 149 -8.57 44.36 -5.59
CA ALA A 149 -8.12 44.52 -4.21
C ALA A 149 -8.87 43.66 -3.17
N ALA A 150 -8.16 43.41 -2.05
CA ALA A 150 -8.67 42.79 -0.85
C ALA A 150 -9.81 43.61 -0.18
N PRO A 151 -10.81 42.96 0.43
CA PRO A 151 -11.56 43.53 1.54
C PRO A 151 -11.02 43.07 2.90
N ALA A 152 -11.19 43.97 3.85
CA ALA A 152 -10.64 43.97 5.19
C ALA A 152 -11.20 42.89 6.14
N ILE A 153 -10.40 42.66 7.17
CA ILE A 153 -10.62 41.83 8.35
C ILE A 153 -11.93 42.21 9.06
N ALA A 154 -12.76 41.20 9.36
CA ALA A 154 -13.75 41.26 10.42
C ALA A 154 -13.38 40.23 11.50
N GLN A 155 -13.04 40.71 12.70
CA GLN A 155 -12.84 39.88 13.89
C GLN A 155 -14.14 39.72 14.69
N ALA A 156 -14.21 38.58 15.38
CA ALA A 156 -14.86 38.26 16.66
C ALA A 156 -15.98 37.20 16.60
N PRO A 157 -16.25 36.45 17.68
CA PRO A 157 -15.56 36.36 18.98
C PRO A 157 -14.97 34.97 19.26
N GLY A 158 -14.10 34.88 20.27
CA GLY A 158 -13.58 33.62 20.77
C GLY A 158 -14.63 32.85 21.57
N ASP A 159 -14.59 31.53 21.46
CA ASP A 159 -15.21 30.62 22.42
C ASP A 159 -14.44 29.29 22.51
N ALA A 160 -14.16 28.94 23.77
CA ALA A 160 -13.93 27.61 24.34
C ALA A 160 -13.00 26.63 23.62
N VAL A 161 -11.76 26.55 24.14
CA VAL A 161 -10.94 25.33 24.04
C VAL A 161 -11.65 24.21 24.79
N THR A 162 -12.30 23.30 24.07
CA THR A 162 -12.61 21.96 24.57
C THR A 162 -11.41 21.05 24.28
N PRO A 163 -10.89 20.30 25.26
CA PRO A 163 -9.84 19.32 25.00
C PRO A 163 -10.48 18.10 24.34
N ALA A 164 -10.75 18.17 23.03
CA ALA A 164 -10.99 16.99 22.24
C ALA A 164 -9.67 16.20 22.23
N ALA A 165 -9.66 15.08 22.95
CA ALA A 165 -8.56 14.13 22.98
C ALA A 165 -8.07 13.88 21.55
N ILE A 166 -6.88 14.40 21.24
CA ILE A 166 -6.21 14.17 19.97
C ILE A 166 -5.73 12.73 19.99
N THR A 167 -6.59 11.83 19.53
CA THR A 167 -6.14 10.58 18.90
C THR A 167 -6.32 10.70 17.40
N LYS A 168 -5.85 11.82 16.81
CA LYS A 168 -5.39 11.78 15.42
C LYS A 168 -4.20 10.83 15.39
N ARG A 169 -4.46 9.53 15.27
CA ARG A 169 -3.43 8.57 14.84
C ARG A 169 -3.02 9.06 13.46
N ARG A 170 -1.97 9.90 13.40
CA ARG A 170 -1.29 10.15 12.14
C ARG A 170 -0.89 8.76 11.63
N PRO A 171 -1.32 8.33 10.43
CA PRO A 171 -0.84 7.08 9.88
C PRO A 171 0.68 7.12 9.95
N LEU A 172 1.30 6.03 10.42
CA LEU A 172 2.71 5.99 10.79
C LEU A 172 3.64 6.26 9.58
N GLY A 173 3.07 6.40 8.38
CA GLY A 173 3.80 6.68 7.14
C GLY A 173 4.79 5.56 6.82
N VAL A 174 4.49 4.33 7.26
CA VAL A 174 5.33 3.16 7.02
C VAL A 174 5.01 2.60 5.66
N LEU A 175 6.06 2.41 4.88
CA LEU A 175 6.04 2.10 3.47
C LEU A 175 6.96 0.91 3.20
N PRO A 176 6.69 0.12 2.15
CA PRO A 176 7.65 -0.82 1.61
C PRO A 176 8.99 -0.16 1.26
N TYR A 177 10.11 -0.85 1.49
CA TYR A 177 11.43 -0.37 1.06
C TYR A 177 12.14 -1.37 0.16
N GLU A 178 12.58 -2.49 0.73
CA GLU A 178 13.09 -3.65 -0.02
C GLU A 178 12.05 -4.79 0.07
N PRO A 179 12.20 -5.88 -0.72
CA PRO A 179 11.26 -6.99 -0.66
C PRO A 179 11.15 -7.62 0.73
N VAL A 180 9.94 -8.09 1.07
CA VAL A 180 9.63 -8.79 2.33
C VAL A 180 9.22 -10.21 2.01
N TYR A 181 9.99 -11.18 2.46
CA TYR A 181 9.80 -12.59 2.11
C TYR A 181 10.33 -13.53 3.18
N PHE A 182 9.88 -14.78 3.10
CA PHE A 182 10.44 -15.93 3.81
C PHE A 182 10.60 -17.09 2.82
N SER A 183 11.76 -17.72 2.76
CA SER A 183 12.03 -18.79 1.78
C SER A 183 12.93 -19.88 2.34
N LEU A 184 12.63 -21.12 1.97
CA LEU A 184 13.33 -22.32 2.41
C LEU A 184 14.24 -22.83 1.30
N GLY A 185 15.51 -23.08 1.65
CA GLY A 185 16.52 -23.70 0.81
C GLY A 185 16.84 -25.11 1.26
N PHE A 186 17.15 -25.96 0.29
CA PHE A 186 17.39 -27.40 0.52
C PHE A 186 18.71 -27.89 -0.08
N HIS A 187 19.57 -26.99 -0.58
CA HIS A 187 20.85 -27.36 -1.18
C HIS A 187 21.98 -27.33 -0.14
N LYS A 188 22.71 -28.44 -0.03
CA LYS A 188 23.76 -28.74 0.98
C LYS A 188 23.22 -28.85 2.40
N ILE A 189 22.51 -27.83 2.86
CA ILE A 189 21.89 -27.77 4.18
C ILE A 189 20.46 -27.25 4.07
N VAL A 190 19.56 -27.71 4.94
CA VAL A 190 18.22 -27.13 5.05
C VAL A 190 18.34 -25.78 5.76
N ASN A 191 17.98 -24.71 5.06
CA ASN A 191 18.08 -23.35 5.59
C ASN A 191 16.84 -22.53 5.27
N ALA A 192 16.61 -21.45 6.02
CA ALA A 192 15.68 -20.40 5.63
C ALA A 192 16.42 -19.08 5.44
N ARG A 193 15.96 -18.29 4.47
CA ARG A 193 16.32 -16.88 4.35
C ARG A 193 15.05 -16.06 4.38
N PHE A 194 15.03 -15.02 5.19
CA PHE A 194 13.94 -14.07 5.20
C PHE A 194 14.45 -12.64 5.31
N GLN A 195 13.62 -11.73 4.83
CA GLN A 195 13.88 -10.30 4.87
C GLN A 195 12.65 -9.55 5.34
N LEU A 196 12.87 -8.63 6.28
CA LEU A 196 11.90 -7.62 6.69
C LEU A 196 12.45 -6.27 6.27
N SER A 197 11.64 -5.44 5.64
CA SER A 197 12.08 -4.13 5.19
C SER A 197 10.94 -3.15 5.16
N LEU A 198 11.20 -1.99 5.73
CA LEU A 198 10.28 -0.87 5.74
C LEU A 198 11.05 0.44 5.67
N LYS A 199 10.40 1.47 5.18
CA LYS A 199 10.83 2.87 5.31
C LYS A 199 9.68 3.70 5.84
N PHE A 200 10.00 4.87 6.35
CA PHE A 200 9.02 5.85 6.78
C PHE A 200 9.52 7.25 6.45
N ARG A 201 8.57 8.16 6.26
CA ARG A 201 8.85 9.56 6.01
C ARG A 201 8.67 10.36 7.31
N PRO A 202 9.73 10.88 7.95
CA PRO A 202 9.62 11.65 9.19
C PRO A 202 8.89 13.00 9.00
N PHE A 203 8.92 13.59 7.80
CA PHE A 203 8.29 14.89 7.51
C PHE A 203 7.52 14.86 6.19
N GLY A 204 6.28 15.36 6.18
CA GLY A 204 5.43 15.42 4.99
C GLY A 204 4.21 14.50 5.06
N PRO A 205 3.38 14.46 4.01
CA PRO A 205 2.22 13.57 3.97
C PRO A 205 2.66 12.09 3.96
N PRO A 206 1.81 11.17 4.45
CA PRO A 206 2.11 9.75 4.55
C PRO A 206 2.16 9.01 3.20
N ASP A 207 1.73 9.66 2.11
CA ASP A 207 1.54 9.03 0.80
C ASP A 207 2.84 8.99 -0.04
N GLU A 208 3.11 7.84 -0.66
CA GLU A 208 4.20 7.66 -1.63
C GLU A 208 3.93 8.43 -2.93
N GLY A 209 4.98 8.99 -3.53
CA GLY A 209 4.93 9.57 -4.88
C GLY A 209 4.57 11.05 -4.99
N ILE A 210 4.23 11.72 -3.89
CA ILE A 210 4.18 13.19 -3.85
C ILE A 210 5.57 13.71 -3.48
N ASP A 211 6.39 14.00 -4.50
CA ASP A 211 7.54 14.90 -4.34
C ASP A 211 6.96 16.26 -3.92
N LEU A 212 7.14 16.66 -2.65
CA LEU A 212 6.72 17.99 -2.20
C LEU A 212 7.59 19.04 -2.90
N PRO A 213 7.06 19.85 -3.84
CA PRO A 213 7.88 20.83 -4.55
C PRO A 213 8.49 21.81 -3.54
N GLY A 214 9.82 21.92 -3.55
CA GLY A 214 10.56 22.83 -2.67
C GLY A 214 10.84 22.34 -1.24
N SER A 215 10.40 21.14 -0.84
CA SER A 215 10.68 20.61 0.51
C SER A 215 11.76 19.53 0.48
N PHE A 216 13.01 19.90 0.80
CA PHE A 216 14.10 18.93 1.01
C PHE A 216 13.72 17.85 2.04
N LEU A 217 13.07 18.26 3.14
CA LEU A 217 12.65 17.38 4.23
C LEU A 217 11.55 16.39 3.82
N GLY A 218 10.72 16.74 2.84
CA GLY A 218 9.64 15.89 2.34
C GLY A 218 10.11 14.63 1.61
N ASN A 219 11.36 14.63 1.17
CA ASN A 219 11.98 13.54 0.43
C ASN A 219 13.02 12.78 1.27
N LEU A 220 13.09 13.07 2.57
CA LEU A 220 13.91 12.33 3.53
C LEU A 220 13.12 11.12 4.04
N TYR A 221 13.78 9.98 4.15
CA TYR A 221 13.20 8.74 4.66
C TYR A 221 14.16 8.09 5.65
N GLY A 222 13.60 7.56 6.74
CA GLY A 222 14.26 6.57 7.58
C GLY A 222 13.88 5.18 7.10
N GLY A 223 14.85 4.29 6.99
CA GLY A 223 14.66 2.91 6.53
C GLY A 223 15.23 1.91 7.53
N PHE A 224 14.66 0.72 7.56
CA PHE A 224 15.21 -0.41 8.27
C PHE A 224 14.99 -1.68 7.46
N THR A 225 16.08 -2.36 7.11
CA THR A 225 16.05 -3.70 6.53
C THR A 225 16.74 -4.68 7.46
N GLN A 226 16.15 -5.83 7.68
CA GLN A 226 16.76 -6.95 8.38
C GLN A 226 16.75 -8.17 7.48
N THR A 227 17.89 -8.82 7.31
CA THR A 227 18.01 -10.08 6.58
C THR A 227 18.54 -11.15 7.51
N SER A 228 17.86 -12.29 7.62
CA SER A 228 18.30 -13.39 8.48
C SER A 228 18.48 -14.67 7.66
N LEU A 229 19.58 -15.37 7.95
CA LEU A 229 19.84 -16.73 7.49
C LEU A 229 19.69 -17.67 8.69
N TRP A 230 18.79 -18.63 8.57
CA TRP A 230 18.43 -19.56 9.61
C TRP A 230 18.89 -20.97 9.21
N ASP A 231 19.75 -21.57 10.03
CA ASP A 231 20.09 -22.98 9.91
C ASP A 231 18.96 -23.82 10.50
N LEU A 232 18.29 -24.61 9.66
CA LEU A 232 17.18 -25.48 10.04
C LEU A 232 17.60 -26.94 10.20
N GLU A 233 18.87 -27.26 9.94
CA GLU A 233 19.41 -28.61 9.98
C GLU A 233 20.18 -28.87 11.28
N SER A 234 21.02 -27.92 11.71
CA SER A 234 21.85 -28.05 12.90
C SER A 234 21.06 -28.17 14.20
N ASP A 235 21.74 -28.69 15.23
CA ASP A 235 21.19 -28.82 16.58
C ASP A 235 20.70 -27.47 17.11
N SER A 236 19.49 -27.49 17.68
CA SER A 236 18.76 -26.29 18.15
C SER A 236 18.41 -25.27 17.07
N LYS A 237 18.72 -25.53 15.79
CA LYS A 237 18.34 -24.72 14.62
C LYS A 237 18.66 -23.23 14.84
N PRO A 238 19.93 -22.87 15.02
CA PRO A 238 20.30 -21.49 15.35
C PRO A 238 20.19 -20.59 14.11
N PHE A 239 20.02 -19.29 14.35
CA PHE A 239 20.30 -18.31 13.30
C PHE A 239 21.78 -18.36 12.96
N TYR A 240 22.07 -18.61 11.68
CA TYR A 240 23.43 -18.62 11.17
C TYR A 240 24.03 -17.21 11.17
N ASP A 241 23.24 -16.24 10.69
CA ASP A 241 23.57 -14.82 10.68
C ASP A 241 22.31 -13.96 10.58
N THR A 242 22.38 -12.72 11.05
CA THR A 242 21.32 -11.72 10.88
C THR A 242 21.96 -10.37 10.68
N SER A 243 21.67 -9.71 9.57
CA SER A 243 22.16 -8.36 9.27
C SER A 243 21.08 -7.32 9.52
N TYR A 244 21.41 -6.29 10.29
CA TYR A 244 20.58 -5.13 10.60
C TYR A 244 21.06 -3.93 9.77
N LYS A 245 20.16 -3.34 8.98
CA LYS A 245 20.48 -2.32 7.98
C LYS A 245 19.62 -1.07 8.14
N PRO A 246 19.84 -0.23 9.16
CA PRO A 246 19.18 1.06 9.22
C PRO A 246 19.75 2.01 8.14
N THR A 247 18.87 2.85 7.59
CA THR A 247 19.19 3.75 6.48
C THR A 247 18.58 5.12 6.73
N LEU A 248 19.29 6.17 6.34
CA LEU A 248 18.73 7.50 6.16
C LEU A 248 18.97 7.93 4.71
N LEU A 249 17.90 8.18 3.96
CA LEU A 249 17.97 8.43 2.53
C LEU A 249 17.15 9.65 2.11
N TYR A 250 17.71 10.45 1.21
CA TYR A 250 16.98 11.38 0.37
C TYR A 250 16.60 10.67 -0.93
N GLN A 251 15.33 10.65 -1.31
CA GLN A 251 14.87 9.92 -2.49
C GLN A 251 13.87 10.74 -3.32
N ARG A 252 14.07 10.70 -4.64
CA ARG A 252 13.11 11.14 -5.64
C ARG A 252 12.81 9.99 -6.60
N HIS A 253 11.55 9.61 -6.68
CA HIS A 253 11.12 8.48 -7.51
C HIS A 253 11.11 8.84 -9.00
N ASP A 254 10.77 10.08 -9.34
CA ASP A 254 10.79 10.59 -10.70
C ASP A 254 11.31 12.03 -10.69
N THR A 255 12.35 12.28 -11.46
CA THR A 255 12.94 13.62 -11.63
C THR A 255 12.24 14.44 -12.71
N GLY A 256 11.27 13.86 -13.43
CA GLY A 256 10.68 14.41 -14.65
C GLY A 256 11.60 14.36 -15.86
N ARG A 257 12.80 13.75 -15.72
CA ARG A 257 13.80 13.63 -16.78
C ARG A 257 13.82 12.22 -17.36
N THR A 258 14.14 12.14 -18.64
CA THR A 258 14.35 10.89 -19.36
C THR A 258 15.81 10.78 -19.79
N LEU A 259 16.42 9.63 -19.58
CA LEU A 259 17.80 9.32 -19.99
C LEU A 259 17.81 7.92 -20.64
N PHE A 260 18.42 7.77 -21.83
CA PHE A 260 18.43 6.52 -22.59
C PHE A 260 17.03 5.89 -22.78
N GLY A 261 15.99 6.73 -22.94
CA GLY A 261 14.59 6.29 -23.07
C GLY A 261 13.93 5.82 -21.76
N ALA A 262 14.61 5.92 -20.62
CA ALA A 262 14.09 5.57 -19.30
C ALA A 262 13.78 6.81 -18.45
N ARG A 263 12.73 6.73 -17.63
CA ARG A 263 12.48 7.70 -16.56
C ARG A 263 13.57 7.60 -15.50
N LEU A 264 14.06 8.75 -15.05
CA LEU A 264 15.15 8.85 -14.08
C LEU A 264 14.61 9.16 -12.69
N GLY A 265 14.92 8.29 -11.72
CA GLY A 265 14.83 8.54 -10.28
C GLY A 265 16.20 8.42 -9.61
N TYR A 266 16.30 8.79 -8.34
CA TYR A 266 17.50 8.55 -7.55
C TYR A 266 17.24 8.51 -6.04
N ALA A 267 18.13 7.84 -5.32
CA ALA A 267 18.27 7.96 -3.87
C ALA A 267 19.73 8.21 -3.48
N ALA A 268 19.96 8.95 -2.39
CA ALA A 268 21.28 9.17 -1.82
C ALA A 268 21.17 9.20 -0.31
N GLY A 269 22.14 8.67 0.42
CA GLY A 269 22.02 8.59 1.87
C GLY A 269 23.17 7.92 2.57
N ILE A 270 22.94 7.61 3.84
CA ILE A 270 23.86 6.82 4.66
C ILE A 270 23.17 5.53 5.08
N GLU A 271 23.93 4.44 5.08
CA GLU A 271 23.49 3.13 5.52
C GLU A 271 24.49 2.56 6.52
N HIS A 272 23.98 1.98 7.59
CA HIS A 272 24.77 1.11 8.46
C HIS A 272 24.36 -0.34 8.17
N GLU A 273 25.31 -1.28 8.18
CA GLU A 273 25.03 -2.72 8.11
C GLU A 273 25.89 -3.41 9.15
N SER A 274 25.28 -4.14 10.09
CA SER A 274 25.99 -4.95 11.08
C SER A 274 25.28 -6.26 11.36
N ASN A 275 26.01 -7.25 11.88
CA ASN A 275 25.43 -8.54 12.25
C ASN A 275 24.94 -8.63 13.71
N GLY A 276 25.12 -7.56 14.49
CA GLY A 276 24.73 -7.49 15.90
C GLY A 276 25.49 -8.44 16.83
N GLN A 277 26.63 -9.00 16.39
CA GLN A 277 27.48 -9.85 17.22
C GLN A 277 28.60 -9.05 17.90
N GLY A 278 29.19 -9.61 18.95
CA GLY A 278 30.34 -9.01 19.63
C GLY A 278 31.64 -9.79 19.40
N GLY A 279 32.77 -9.17 19.75
CA GLY A 279 34.09 -9.81 19.69
C GLY A 279 34.52 -10.14 18.25
N THR A 280 35.22 -11.26 18.06
CA THR A 280 35.79 -11.65 16.76
C THR A 280 34.75 -12.00 15.69
N ALA A 281 33.50 -12.22 16.09
CA ALA A 281 32.39 -12.48 15.18
C ALA A 281 31.62 -11.21 14.79
N SER A 282 31.92 -10.06 15.43
CA SER A 282 31.37 -8.75 15.06
C SER A 282 31.75 -8.41 13.63
N ARG A 283 30.77 -7.95 12.87
CA ARG A 283 30.97 -7.43 11.53
C ARG A 283 30.11 -6.20 11.37
N SER A 284 30.68 -5.12 10.84
CA SER A 284 29.96 -3.87 10.65
C SER A 284 30.58 -2.96 9.59
N MET A 285 29.73 -2.17 8.94
CA MET A 285 30.16 -1.12 8.02
C MET A 285 29.19 0.06 8.02
N ASN A 286 29.71 1.24 7.70
CA ASN A 286 28.95 2.44 7.36
C ASN A 286 29.23 2.83 5.91
N LEU A 287 28.17 3.08 5.15
CA LEU A 287 28.21 3.36 3.73
C LEU A 287 27.62 4.73 3.42
N LEU A 288 28.29 5.49 2.57
CA LEU A 288 27.66 6.57 1.80
C LEU A 288 27.11 5.95 0.53
N VAL A 289 25.82 6.09 0.26
CA VAL A 289 25.15 5.42 -0.86
C VAL A 289 24.59 6.42 -1.88
N PHE A 290 24.67 6.06 -3.16
CA PHE A 290 23.98 6.72 -4.26
C PHE A 290 23.37 5.67 -5.18
N ARG A 291 22.08 5.79 -5.47
CA ARG A 291 21.29 4.82 -6.23
C ARG A 291 20.47 5.53 -7.30
N PRO A 292 21.02 5.77 -8.51
CA PRO A 292 20.20 6.18 -9.65
C PRO A 292 19.27 5.03 -10.06
N THR A 293 18.11 5.36 -10.60
CA THR A 293 17.14 4.38 -11.10
C THR A 293 16.68 4.79 -12.49
N LEU A 294 16.86 3.89 -13.45
CA LEU A 294 16.34 4.02 -14.81
C LEU A 294 15.19 3.04 -14.99
N GLN A 295 14.02 3.55 -15.38
CA GLN A 295 12.81 2.76 -15.59
C GLN A 295 12.30 2.91 -17.02
N TRP A 296 12.27 1.81 -17.77
CA TRP A 296 11.70 1.71 -19.10
C TRP A 296 10.29 1.12 -19.04
N ALA A 297 9.33 1.78 -19.66
CA ALA A 297 8.04 1.18 -19.95
C ALA A 297 8.16 0.29 -21.19
N LEU A 298 7.72 -0.96 -21.09
CA LEU A 298 7.68 -1.92 -22.18
C LEU A 298 6.22 -2.17 -22.61
N ALA A 299 6.01 -3.01 -23.62
CA ALA A 299 4.67 -3.40 -24.05
C ALA A 299 3.91 -4.17 -22.95
N ASP A 300 2.58 -4.18 -23.04
CA ASP A 300 1.68 -5.01 -22.22
C ASP A 300 1.85 -4.84 -20.70
N GLY A 301 2.18 -3.63 -20.25
CA GLY A 301 2.33 -3.29 -18.83
C GLY A 301 3.61 -3.81 -18.19
N TRP A 302 4.54 -4.35 -18.98
CA TRP A 302 5.87 -4.70 -18.50
C TRP A 302 6.73 -3.46 -18.26
N THR A 303 7.60 -3.54 -17.27
CA THR A 303 8.57 -2.51 -16.94
C THR A 303 9.93 -3.16 -16.75
N ALA A 304 10.98 -2.57 -17.31
CA ALA A 304 12.35 -2.90 -16.99
C ALA A 304 12.97 -1.80 -16.13
N VAL A 305 13.76 -2.18 -15.13
CA VAL A 305 14.44 -1.25 -14.23
C VAL A 305 15.90 -1.65 -14.06
N PHE A 306 16.77 -0.64 -14.13
CA PHE A 306 18.16 -0.75 -13.72
C PHE A 306 18.41 0.27 -12.61
N SER A 307 18.82 -0.21 -11.43
CA SER A 307 19.01 0.62 -10.23
C SER A 307 20.29 0.23 -9.49
N PRO A 308 21.48 0.59 -10.02
CA PRO A 308 22.72 0.28 -9.34
C PRO A 308 22.82 1.09 -8.05
N LYS A 309 23.09 0.43 -6.93
CA LYS A 309 23.42 1.07 -5.65
C LYS A 309 24.94 1.15 -5.55
N LEU A 310 25.48 2.33 -5.79
CA LEU A 310 26.91 2.64 -5.67
C LEU A 310 27.19 3.12 -4.25
N TYR A 311 28.32 2.74 -3.68
CA TYR A 311 28.62 3.14 -2.31
C TYR A 311 30.12 3.30 -2.02
N ALA A 312 30.40 4.18 -1.06
CA ALA A 312 31.73 4.36 -0.46
C ALA A 312 31.69 3.93 1.01
N TYR A 313 32.73 3.25 1.45
CA TYR A 313 32.90 2.85 2.85
C TYR A 313 33.38 4.04 3.67
N ILE A 314 32.54 4.52 4.57
CA ILE A 314 32.90 5.57 5.55
C ILE A 314 33.55 4.92 6.77
N GLU A 315 33.08 3.73 7.16
CA GLU A 315 33.64 2.94 8.26
C GLU A 315 33.55 1.46 7.93
N LYS A 316 34.64 0.73 8.20
CA LYS A 316 34.75 -0.73 8.04
C LYS A 316 35.90 -1.30 8.90
N SER A 317 36.13 -0.71 10.07
CA SER A 317 37.36 -0.90 10.86
C SER A 317 37.69 -2.37 11.13
N GLU A 318 36.66 -3.19 11.37
CA GLU A 318 36.78 -4.63 11.64
C GLU A 318 36.93 -5.50 10.38
N ASP A 319 36.61 -4.97 9.20
CA ASP A 319 36.41 -5.72 7.94
C ASP A 319 37.11 -5.04 6.75
N GLN A 320 38.42 -4.83 6.86
CA GLN A 320 39.18 -4.01 5.91
C GLN A 320 39.22 -4.59 4.49
N ASP A 321 39.23 -5.92 4.35
CA ASP A 321 39.25 -6.64 3.07
C ASP A 321 37.86 -6.90 2.49
N LEU A 322 36.77 -6.46 3.15
CA LEU A 322 35.41 -6.60 2.63
C LEU A 322 35.21 -6.10 1.18
N PRO A 323 35.83 -4.99 0.73
CA PRO A 323 35.72 -4.54 -0.66
C PRO A 323 36.25 -5.55 -1.69
N ASP A 324 37.14 -6.47 -1.31
CA ASP A 324 37.65 -7.51 -2.20
C ASP A 324 36.56 -8.51 -2.61
N TYR A 325 35.54 -8.67 -1.75
CA TYR A 325 34.44 -9.62 -1.92
C TYR A 325 33.14 -8.94 -2.34
N ARG A 326 32.84 -7.79 -1.75
CA ARG A 326 31.57 -7.06 -1.96
C ARG A 326 31.69 -5.96 -3.03
N GLY A 327 32.87 -5.36 -3.16
CA GLY A 327 33.10 -4.24 -4.08
C GLY A 327 32.42 -2.95 -3.64
N TYR A 328 32.15 -2.07 -4.60
CA TYR A 328 31.64 -0.72 -4.36
C TYR A 328 30.24 -0.48 -4.95
N GLY A 329 29.54 -1.57 -5.31
CA GLY A 329 28.18 -1.45 -5.81
C GLY A 329 27.41 -2.77 -5.88
N ASP A 330 26.09 -2.65 -5.69
CA ASP A 330 25.11 -3.69 -5.95
C ASP A 330 24.35 -3.30 -7.23
N TYR A 331 24.42 -4.12 -8.28
CA TYR A 331 23.83 -3.83 -9.59
C TYR A 331 22.49 -4.56 -9.73
N LEU A 332 21.40 -3.87 -9.41
CA LEU A 332 20.05 -4.40 -9.55
C LEU A 332 19.50 -4.14 -10.95
N PHE A 333 19.04 -5.21 -11.59
CA PHE A 333 18.19 -5.17 -12.78
C PHE A 333 16.95 -6.01 -12.55
N TYR A 334 15.78 -5.53 -12.97
CA TYR A 334 14.58 -6.37 -12.97
C TYR A 334 13.66 -6.07 -14.13
N VAL A 335 12.88 -7.09 -14.50
CA VAL A 335 11.75 -6.96 -15.42
C VAL A 335 10.52 -7.43 -14.67
N GLU A 336 9.46 -6.63 -14.67
CA GLU A 336 8.24 -6.94 -13.94
C GLU A 336 6.98 -6.54 -14.68
N ASN A 337 5.91 -7.27 -14.41
CA ASN A 337 4.55 -6.84 -14.68
C ASN A 337 3.74 -6.93 -13.37
N PRO A 338 3.05 -5.86 -12.92
CA PRO A 338 2.24 -5.80 -11.69
C PRO A 338 1.32 -7.00 -11.45
N ASP A 339 0.80 -7.56 -12.54
CA ASP A 339 -0.19 -8.62 -12.55
C ASP A 339 0.35 -10.00 -12.95
N SER A 340 1.67 -10.10 -13.15
CA SER A 340 2.38 -11.30 -13.59
C SER A 340 3.78 -11.38 -12.93
N TRP A 341 4.74 -12.00 -13.59
CA TRP A 341 6.09 -12.24 -13.07
C TRP A 341 6.86 -10.95 -12.79
N LYS A 342 7.68 -11.01 -11.74
CA LYS A 342 8.84 -10.13 -11.53
C LYS A 342 10.06 -11.01 -11.42
N LEU A 343 11.10 -10.69 -12.20
CA LEU A 343 12.41 -11.32 -12.11
C LEU A 343 13.44 -10.23 -11.82
N ALA A 344 14.01 -10.26 -10.63
CA ALA A 344 15.00 -9.31 -10.15
C ALA A 344 16.34 -9.99 -9.96
N THR A 345 17.40 -9.40 -10.51
CA THR A 345 18.77 -9.89 -10.42
C THR A 345 19.65 -8.81 -9.81
N THR A 346 20.31 -9.14 -8.70
CA THR A 346 21.35 -8.31 -8.10
C THR A 346 22.70 -8.98 -8.29
N VAL A 347 23.63 -8.27 -8.92
CA VAL A 347 25.03 -8.69 -9.04
C VAL A 347 25.90 -7.85 -8.13
N ARG A 348 26.82 -8.49 -7.40
CA ARG A 348 27.89 -7.82 -6.66
C ARG A 348 29.24 -8.20 -7.26
N LEU A 349 30.08 -7.19 -7.48
CA LEU A 349 31.41 -7.36 -8.07
C LEU A 349 32.46 -6.87 -7.08
N GLY A 350 33.11 -7.82 -6.41
CA GLY A 350 34.26 -7.59 -5.54
C GLY A 350 35.48 -7.08 -6.29
N SER A 351 36.29 -6.28 -5.60
CA SER A 351 37.47 -5.61 -6.18
C SER A 351 38.58 -6.59 -6.57
N SER A 352 38.55 -7.81 -6.04
CA SER A 352 39.56 -8.85 -6.28
C SER A 352 39.03 -10.01 -7.13
N GLY A 353 38.12 -9.71 -8.07
CA GLY A 353 37.53 -10.70 -8.98
C GLY A 353 36.55 -11.68 -8.34
N ARG A 354 36.13 -11.41 -7.10
CA ARG A 354 35.09 -12.14 -6.38
C ARG A 354 33.74 -11.50 -6.63
N GLY A 355 32.66 -12.17 -6.30
CA GLY A 355 31.32 -11.58 -6.46
C GLY A 355 30.21 -12.54 -6.10
N SER A 356 28.99 -12.08 -6.30
CA SER A 356 27.80 -12.92 -6.18
C SER A 356 26.68 -12.47 -7.10
N ILE A 357 25.76 -13.40 -7.31
CA ILE A 357 24.50 -13.17 -7.99
C ILE A 357 23.36 -13.62 -7.09
N LEU A 358 22.34 -12.79 -6.98
CA LEU A 358 21.07 -13.08 -6.35
C LEU A 358 19.97 -12.86 -7.38
N VAL A 359 19.14 -13.86 -7.62
CA VAL A 359 18.00 -13.78 -8.52
C VAL A 359 16.74 -14.10 -7.73
N ASP A 360 15.83 -13.13 -7.61
CA ASP A 360 14.52 -13.28 -6.97
C ASP A 360 13.43 -13.25 -8.06
N GLY A 361 12.62 -14.31 -8.12
CA GLY A 361 11.46 -14.45 -8.99
C GLY A 361 10.18 -14.47 -8.16
N SER A 362 9.17 -13.71 -8.56
CA SER A 362 7.87 -13.73 -7.88
C SER A 362 6.69 -13.74 -8.83
N TYR A 363 5.61 -14.43 -8.43
CA TYR A 363 4.36 -14.50 -9.18
C TYR A 363 3.14 -14.41 -8.25
N PRO A 364 2.07 -13.67 -8.60
CA PRO A 364 0.97 -13.43 -7.68
C PRO A 364 0.22 -14.71 -7.32
N LEU A 365 0.01 -14.97 -6.02
CA LEU A 365 -0.68 -16.18 -5.58
C LEU A 365 -2.12 -16.25 -6.06
N ARG A 366 -2.83 -15.11 -6.12
CA ARG A 366 -4.18 -15.00 -6.71
C ARG A 366 -4.28 -15.58 -8.12
N ARG A 367 -3.20 -15.49 -8.92
CA ARG A 367 -3.14 -16.01 -10.29
C ARG A 367 -2.99 -17.53 -10.34
N ILE A 368 -2.45 -18.15 -9.29
CA ILE A 368 -2.25 -19.61 -9.18
C ILE A 368 -3.48 -20.25 -8.54
N LEU A 369 -3.96 -19.65 -7.46
CA LEU A 369 -4.99 -20.23 -6.60
C LEU A 369 -6.42 -19.89 -7.04
N GLY A 370 -6.57 -18.97 -8.00
CA GLY A 370 -7.85 -18.47 -8.47
C GLY A 370 -8.65 -17.76 -7.38
N ASP A 371 -9.90 -17.43 -7.66
CA ASP A 371 -10.78 -16.70 -6.72
C ASP A 371 -11.65 -17.65 -5.86
N HIS A 372 -11.34 -18.96 -5.85
CA HIS A 372 -12.18 -19.96 -5.20
C HIS A 372 -11.92 -20.08 -3.69
N PRO A 373 -12.94 -20.11 -2.83
CA PRO A 373 -12.76 -20.35 -1.41
C PRO A 373 -12.26 -21.79 -1.13
N PRO A 374 -11.33 -21.99 -0.18
CA PRO A 374 -10.76 -21.02 0.75
C PRO A 374 -9.40 -20.47 0.29
N THR A 375 -9.03 -20.48 -0.99
CA THR A 375 -7.70 -20.02 -1.45
C THR A 375 -7.72 -18.68 -2.17
N GLY A 376 -8.89 -18.18 -2.57
CA GLY A 376 -9.08 -16.90 -3.28
C GLY A 376 -8.77 -15.62 -2.51
N TRP A 377 -8.42 -15.71 -1.22
CA TRP A 377 -7.95 -14.57 -0.41
C TRP A 377 -6.42 -14.57 -0.24
N ALA A 378 -5.70 -15.46 -0.91
CA ALA A 378 -4.24 -15.53 -0.81
C ALA A 378 -3.59 -14.28 -1.44
N GLN A 379 -3.19 -13.36 -0.56
CA GLN A 379 -2.41 -12.18 -0.92
C GLN A 379 -0.92 -12.52 -1.01
N GLY A 380 -0.14 -11.66 -1.66
CA GLY A 380 1.29 -11.85 -1.84
C GLY A 380 1.64 -12.72 -3.04
N PHE A 381 2.84 -13.27 -3.02
CA PHE A 381 3.50 -13.89 -4.15
C PHE A 381 4.18 -15.18 -3.75
N ILE A 382 4.18 -16.17 -4.66
CA ILE A 382 5.15 -17.26 -4.57
C ILE A 382 6.53 -16.67 -4.86
N HIS A 383 7.54 -17.10 -4.11
CA HIS A 383 8.91 -16.57 -4.20
C HIS A 383 9.89 -17.68 -4.54
N LEU A 384 10.70 -17.44 -5.57
CA LEU A 384 11.81 -18.30 -5.98
C LEU A 384 13.09 -17.48 -5.86
N GLN A 385 14.09 -17.99 -5.17
CA GLN A 385 15.36 -17.29 -5.02
C GLN A 385 16.52 -18.20 -5.40
N TYR A 386 17.42 -17.70 -6.23
CA TYR A 386 18.71 -18.30 -6.52
C TYR A 386 19.82 -17.40 -5.99
N PHE A 387 20.76 -17.95 -5.23
CA PHE A 387 21.96 -17.24 -4.81
C PHE A 387 23.20 -18.04 -5.17
N ASN A 388 24.30 -17.39 -5.55
CA ASN A 388 25.62 -18.02 -5.65
C ASN A 388 26.74 -16.98 -5.47
N GLY A 389 27.78 -17.31 -4.71
CA GLY A 389 28.98 -16.49 -4.57
C GLY A 389 29.28 -16.03 -3.14
N TYR A 390 29.99 -14.92 -3.03
CA TYR A 390 30.43 -14.34 -1.76
C TYR A 390 29.39 -13.38 -1.14
N THR A 391 29.54 -13.05 0.14
CA THR A 391 28.74 -12.01 0.82
C THR A 391 27.23 -12.29 0.93
N GLU A 392 26.82 -13.56 0.97
CA GLU A 392 25.44 -13.91 1.30
C GLU A 392 25.05 -13.50 2.74
N SER A 393 26.04 -13.65 3.62
CA SER A 393 26.07 -13.38 5.04
C SER A 393 27.21 -12.41 5.32
N LEU A 394 27.02 -11.51 6.28
CA LEU A 394 28.09 -10.64 6.72
C LEU A 394 29.09 -11.41 7.60
N ARG A 395 28.63 -12.35 8.41
CA ARG A 395 29.50 -13.24 9.22
C ARG A 395 30.56 -13.96 8.40
N THR A 396 30.19 -14.47 7.22
CA THR A 396 31.08 -15.23 6.32
C THR A 396 31.24 -14.56 4.95
N TYR A 397 31.36 -13.23 4.95
CA TYR A 397 31.49 -12.45 3.70
C TYR A 397 32.66 -12.91 2.81
N ASN A 398 33.72 -13.43 3.42
CA ASN A 398 34.94 -13.86 2.76
C ASN A 398 34.91 -15.32 2.28
N LEU A 399 33.82 -16.04 2.51
CA LEU A 399 33.63 -17.41 2.03
C LEU A 399 32.69 -17.42 0.83
N HIS A 400 33.01 -18.27 -0.15
CA HIS A 400 32.13 -18.51 -1.28
C HIS A 400 31.02 -19.47 -0.85
N THR A 401 29.78 -19.00 -0.76
CA THR A 401 28.65 -19.89 -0.52
C THR A 401 28.31 -20.63 -1.82
N PRO A 402 28.17 -21.98 -1.79
CA PRO A 402 27.64 -22.73 -2.93
C PRO A 402 26.27 -22.22 -3.35
N TRP A 403 25.85 -22.54 -4.57
CA TRP A 403 24.56 -22.10 -5.06
C TRP A 403 23.41 -22.55 -4.13
N GLN A 404 22.44 -21.69 -3.94
CA GLN A 404 21.24 -21.94 -3.13
C GLN A 404 20.03 -21.74 -4.01
N LEU A 405 19.08 -22.66 -3.95
CA LEU A 405 17.75 -22.50 -4.54
C LEU A 405 16.74 -22.53 -3.41
N ARG A 406 15.94 -21.47 -3.29
CA ARG A 406 14.94 -21.32 -2.24
C ARG A 406 13.56 -21.09 -2.82
N LEU A 407 12.56 -21.64 -2.16
CA LEU A 407 11.14 -21.47 -2.46
C LEU A 407 10.43 -20.94 -1.22
N GLY A 408 9.51 -20.00 -1.38
CA GLY A 408 8.66 -19.57 -0.29
C GLY A 408 7.63 -18.53 -0.65
N TYR A 409 7.37 -17.63 0.29
CA TYR A 409 6.33 -16.63 0.25
C TYR A 409 6.95 -15.23 0.29
N MET A 410 6.46 -14.34 -0.54
CA MET A 410 6.84 -12.93 -0.58
C MET A 410 5.59 -12.07 -0.40
N LEU A 411 5.64 -11.20 0.60
CA LEU A 411 4.56 -10.27 0.92
C LEU A 411 4.67 -8.99 0.07
N ILE A 412 5.90 -8.47 -0.03
CA ILE A 412 6.27 -7.25 -0.76
C ILE A 412 7.38 -7.64 -1.72
N ARG A 413 7.27 -7.27 -3.01
CA ARG A 413 8.19 -7.71 -4.05
C ARG A 413 9.00 -6.60 -4.70
#